data_AF-A0A437SUW1-F1
#
_entry.id   AF-A0A437SUW1-F1
#
_cell.length_a   1.000
_cell.length_b   1.000
_cell.length_c   1.000
_cell.angle_alpha   90.00
_cell.angle_beta   90.00
_cell.angle_gamma   90.00
#
_symmetry.space_group_name_H-M   'P 1'
#
loop_
_entity.id
_entity.type
_entity.pdbx_description
1 polymer ?
#
loop_
_entity_poly.entity_id
_entity_poly.type
_entity_poly.pdbx_seq_one_letter_code
_entity_poly.pdbx_strand_id
1 'polypeptide(L)'
;MQKQKSKKTLKKKITNLGLALNSLNIGNERICQKLDEIVREHELTDPANFILSNDLVDKWRHYNASPTDPIIRKAISWLIKGTPEKFYEIVAPRSYLIDLLYQRIKEYNLEVTEPKLKNFKKQLMSKRSQYTTMRNESSSHARWDQLFEAILFCQLLEYSRQNNLRPFNLTLELYNQVMNPDVLITLVNTELLSKDIKKYIDSAPAIYERSLQLIAVQTLLKSIDGYLLLS
;
A
#
# COMPACT_ATOMS: atom_id res chain seq x y z
N MET A 1 -9.87 -33.45 -12.36
CA MET A 1 -9.81 -32.02 -11.97
C MET A 1 -8.88 -31.86 -10.76
N GLN A 2 -7.65 -31.39 -10.96
CA GLN A 2 -6.70 -31.14 -9.87
C GLN A 2 -7.01 -29.79 -9.22
N LYS A 3 -7.28 -29.81 -7.91
CA LYS A 3 -7.35 -28.61 -7.06
C LYS A 3 -5.98 -27.93 -7.08
N GLN A 4 -5.88 -26.75 -7.72
CA GLN A 4 -4.74 -25.87 -7.54
C GLN A 4 -4.65 -25.52 -6.05
N LYS A 5 -3.67 -26.11 -5.37
CA LYS A 5 -3.28 -25.72 -4.02
C LYS A 5 -2.86 -24.25 -4.09
N SER A 6 -3.61 -23.40 -3.40
CA SER A 6 -3.22 -22.04 -3.04
C SER A 6 -1.76 -22.05 -2.58
N LYS A 7 -0.86 -21.55 -3.43
CA LYS A 7 0.53 -21.30 -3.04
C LYS A 7 0.45 -20.29 -1.90
N LYS A 8 0.82 -20.74 -0.69
CA LYS A 8 1.06 -19.89 0.47
C LYS A 8 1.98 -18.75 -0.01
N THR A 9 1.43 -17.58 -0.27
CA THR A 9 2.19 -16.45 -0.79
C THR A 9 3.18 -16.08 0.31
N LEU A 10 4.46 -16.42 0.11
CA LEU A 10 5.52 -16.04 1.03
C LEU A 10 5.39 -14.53 1.24
N LYS A 11 5.38 -14.06 2.50
CA LYS A 11 5.36 -12.63 2.78
C LYS A 11 6.63 -12.02 2.17
N LYS A 12 6.49 -11.33 1.03
CA LYS A 12 7.62 -10.64 0.38
C LYS A 12 8.00 -9.44 1.24
N LYS A 13 9.25 -9.45 1.72
CA LYS A 13 9.85 -8.33 2.44
C LYS A 13 10.18 -7.22 1.45
N ILE A 14 10.10 -5.98 1.91
CA ILE A 14 10.47 -4.82 1.10
C ILE A 14 11.98 -4.77 0.93
N THR A 15 12.43 -4.48 -0.29
CA THR A 15 13.85 -4.38 -0.62
C THR A 15 14.35 -2.94 -0.76
N ASN A 16 13.45 -1.94 -0.83
CA ASN A 16 13.85 -0.57 -1.16
C ASN A 16 14.84 0.06 -0.16
N LEU A 17 14.78 -0.29 1.14
CA LEU A 17 15.77 0.17 2.11
C LEU A 17 17.19 -0.30 1.75
N GLY A 18 17.34 -1.58 1.42
CA GLY A 18 18.65 -2.13 1.07
C GLY A 18 19.18 -1.53 -0.24
N LEU A 19 18.31 -1.28 -1.22
CA LEU A 19 18.67 -0.58 -2.46
C LEU A 19 19.17 0.83 -2.17
N ALA A 20 18.46 1.57 -1.31
CA ALA A 20 18.85 2.92 -0.93
C ALA A 20 20.18 2.96 -0.17
N LEU A 21 20.40 2.04 0.78
CA LEU A 21 21.68 1.93 1.50
C LEU A 21 22.83 1.52 0.58
N ASN A 22 22.60 0.60 -0.37
CA ASN A 22 23.60 0.19 -1.34
C ASN A 22 23.99 1.34 -2.29
N SER A 23 23.03 2.22 -2.63
CA SER A 23 23.29 3.36 -3.51
C SER A 23 24.25 4.41 -2.93
N LEU A 24 24.48 4.40 -1.61
CA LEU A 24 25.43 5.30 -0.95
C LEU A 24 26.90 4.97 -1.30
N ASN A 25 27.18 3.78 -1.86
CA ASN A 25 28.52 3.33 -2.26
C ASN A 25 29.57 3.45 -1.15
N ILE A 26 29.18 3.21 0.10
CA ILE A 26 30.08 3.20 1.27
C ILE A 26 29.96 1.87 2.03
N GLY A 27 31.02 1.53 2.77
CA GLY A 27 31.07 0.33 3.62
C GLY A 27 30.15 0.41 4.84
N ASN A 28 29.80 -0.75 5.42
CA ASN A 28 28.89 -0.83 6.58
C ASN A 28 29.43 -0.05 7.79
N GLU A 29 30.75 -0.11 8.03
CA GLU A 29 31.39 0.65 9.10
C GLU A 29 31.18 2.16 8.94
N ARG A 30 31.29 2.67 7.72
CA ARG A 30 31.07 4.09 7.44
C ARG A 30 29.60 4.48 7.58
N ILE A 31 28.67 3.56 7.29
CA ILE A 31 27.24 3.77 7.54
C ILE A 31 26.99 3.86 9.05
N CYS A 32 27.54 2.96 9.86
CA CYS A 32 27.43 3.02 11.33
C CYS A 32 27.94 4.36 11.87
N GLN A 33 29.16 4.75 11.49
CA GLN A 33 29.76 6.03 11.90
C GLN A 33 28.87 7.23 11.55
N LYS A 34 28.35 7.28 10.31
CA LYS A 34 27.47 8.37 9.87
C LYS A 34 26.14 8.40 10.60
N LEU A 35 25.58 7.24 10.94
CA LEU A 35 24.35 7.20 11.73
C LEU A 35 24.61 7.69 13.16
N ASP A 36 25.73 7.32 13.78
CA ASP A 36 26.14 7.82 15.11
C ASP A 36 26.43 9.32 15.10
N GLU A 37 27.06 9.84 14.04
CA GLU A 37 27.24 11.28 13.80
C GLU A 37 25.87 11.99 13.75
N ILE A 38 24.93 11.51 12.91
CA ILE A 38 23.59 12.08 12.76
C ILE A 38 22.78 12.04 14.06
N VAL A 39 22.82 10.94 14.81
CA VAL A 39 22.10 10.83 16.10
C VAL A 39 22.60 11.88 17.10
N ARG A 40 23.91 12.09 17.15
CA ARG A 40 24.52 13.11 18.03
C ARG A 40 24.27 14.53 17.55
N GLU A 41 24.51 14.82 16.27
CA GLU A 41 24.38 16.15 15.68
C GLU A 41 22.95 16.68 15.72
N HIS A 42 21.95 15.80 15.60
CA HIS A 42 20.55 16.16 15.60
C HIS A 42 19.85 15.87 16.94
N GLU A 43 20.62 15.62 18.01
CA GLU A 43 20.14 15.40 19.37
C GLU A 43 18.94 14.42 19.44
N LEU A 44 19.01 13.34 18.66
CA LEU A 44 17.95 12.35 18.66
C LEU A 44 18.02 11.58 19.98
N THR A 45 17.13 11.89 20.92
CA THR A 45 17.14 11.34 22.29
C THR A 45 16.99 9.82 22.29
N ASP A 46 18.04 9.12 22.70
CA ASP A 46 18.08 7.66 22.80
C ASP A 46 17.76 7.19 24.23
N PRO A 47 16.56 6.65 24.50
CA PRO A 47 16.25 6.08 25.81
C PRO A 47 16.95 4.73 26.05
N ALA A 48 17.59 4.12 25.05
CA ALA A 48 18.15 2.79 25.13
C ALA A 48 19.40 2.62 24.25
N ASN A 49 20.54 3.24 24.62
CA ASN A 49 21.90 3.06 24.07
C ASN A 49 21.98 2.00 22.94
N PHE A 50 21.51 2.35 21.74
CA PHE A 50 21.35 1.37 20.68
C PHE A 50 22.72 1.14 20.03
N ILE A 51 23.26 -0.07 20.15
CA ILE A 51 24.55 -0.40 19.56
C ILE A 51 24.35 -0.75 18.08
N LEU A 52 24.67 0.21 17.20
CA LEU A 52 24.80 -0.02 15.76
C LEU A 52 25.98 -0.98 15.49
N SER A 53 25.74 -2.03 14.71
CA SER A 53 26.77 -2.98 14.30
C SER A 53 26.80 -3.20 12.79
N ASN A 54 27.98 -3.55 12.27
CA ASN A 54 28.16 -3.85 10.85
C ASN A 54 27.23 -4.98 10.37
N ASP A 55 27.01 -5.99 11.20
CA ASP A 55 26.11 -7.11 10.91
C ASP A 55 24.65 -6.66 10.78
N LEU A 56 24.23 -5.68 11.58
CA LEU A 56 22.88 -5.15 11.53
C LEU A 56 22.66 -4.34 10.25
N VAL A 57 23.62 -3.47 9.91
CA VAL A 57 23.61 -2.73 8.64
C VAL A 57 23.64 -3.68 7.44
N ASP A 58 24.44 -4.76 7.52
CA ASP A 58 24.49 -5.77 6.49
C ASP A 58 23.12 -6.42 6.25
N LYS A 59 22.42 -6.77 7.33
CA LYS A 59 21.06 -7.31 7.25
C LYS A 59 20.07 -6.32 6.61
N TRP A 60 20.24 -5.01 6.79
CA TRP A 60 19.40 -4.01 6.13
C TRP A 60 19.72 -3.90 4.63
N ARG A 61 21.00 -3.90 4.24
CA ARG A 61 21.46 -3.85 2.84
C ARG A 61 21.03 -5.06 2.03
N HIS A 62 21.00 -6.22 2.65
CA HIS A 62 20.65 -7.49 2.02
C HIS A 62 19.19 -7.91 2.27
N TYR A 63 18.32 -6.97 2.65
CA TYR A 63 16.86 -7.17 2.77
C TYR A 63 16.43 -8.21 3.81
N ASN A 64 17.33 -8.58 4.72
CA ASN A 64 17.13 -9.61 5.73
C ASN A 64 16.40 -9.07 6.97
N ALA A 65 16.55 -7.77 7.27
CA ALA A 65 15.89 -7.09 8.37
C ALA A 65 15.48 -5.66 8.02
N SER A 66 14.64 -5.06 8.86
CA SER A 66 14.35 -3.62 8.85
C SER A 66 14.65 -3.05 10.24
N PRO A 67 15.09 -1.78 10.33
CA PRO A 67 15.26 -1.12 11.62
C PRO A 67 13.90 -1.04 12.32
N THR A 68 13.85 -1.47 13.57
CA THR A 68 12.65 -1.36 14.43
C THR A 68 12.64 -0.07 15.23
N ASP A 69 13.83 0.46 15.51
CA ASP A 69 14.04 1.64 16.33
C ASP A 69 13.65 2.94 15.57
N PRO A 70 12.75 3.78 16.13
CA PRO A 70 12.35 5.04 15.51
C PRO A 70 13.48 6.05 15.31
N ILE A 71 14.46 6.12 16.21
CA ILE A 71 15.61 7.01 16.13
C ILE A 71 16.51 6.59 14.97
N ILE A 72 16.79 5.29 14.87
CA ILE A 72 17.56 4.74 13.76
C ILE A 72 16.86 4.98 12.42
N ARG A 73 15.54 4.87 12.36
CA ARG A 73 14.76 5.21 11.15
C ARG A 73 14.90 6.69 10.77
N LYS A 74 14.83 7.60 11.75
CA LYS A 74 15.06 9.04 11.53
C LYS A 74 16.50 9.29 11.06
N ALA A 75 17.49 8.65 11.66
CA ALA A 75 18.88 8.80 11.28
C ALA A 75 19.16 8.28 9.85
N ILE A 76 18.59 7.13 9.49
CA ILE A 76 18.64 6.60 8.11
C ILE A 76 17.96 7.57 7.13
N SER A 77 16.84 8.18 7.54
CA SER A 77 16.16 9.18 6.73
C SER A 77 17.01 10.42 6.48
N TRP A 78 17.69 10.92 7.51
CA TRP A 78 18.69 11.98 7.36
C TRP A 78 19.81 11.58 6.42
N LEU A 79 20.39 10.39 6.61
CA LEU A 79 21.51 9.90 5.79
C LEU A 79 21.17 9.84 4.29
N ILE A 80 19.96 9.41 3.94
CA ILE A 80 19.56 9.13 2.54
C ILE A 80 18.81 10.30 1.90
N LYS A 81 17.97 11.00 2.67
CA LYS A 81 17.06 12.05 2.17
C LYS A 81 17.35 13.44 2.73
N GLY A 82 18.31 13.57 3.64
CA GLY A 82 18.65 14.84 4.30
C GLY A 82 17.54 15.39 5.19
N THR A 83 16.56 14.57 5.59
CA THR A 83 15.45 14.99 6.47
C THR A 83 14.97 13.80 7.30
N PRO A 84 14.53 13.96 8.57
CA PRO A 84 14.21 12.84 9.46
C PRO A 84 12.86 12.18 9.18
N GLU A 85 11.93 12.88 8.53
CA GLU A 85 10.53 12.48 8.42
C GLU A 85 10.23 11.58 7.20
N LYS A 86 11.22 11.34 6.36
CA LYS A 86 11.08 10.71 5.04
C LYS A 86 11.48 9.23 5.00
N PHE A 87 11.62 8.57 6.14
CA PHE A 87 11.94 7.13 6.17
C PHE A 87 10.92 6.34 5.34
N TYR A 88 9.63 6.67 5.43
CA TYR A 88 8.58 6.02 4.66
C TYR A 88 8.77 6.14 3.13
N GLU A 89 9.30 7.26 2.63
CA GLU A 89 9.59 7.45 1.20
C GLU A 89 10.77 6.59 0.72
N ILE A 90 11.66 6.16 1.63
CA ILE A 90 12.80 5.29 1.32
C ILE A 90 12.32 3.84 1.17
N VAL A 91 11.55 3.34 2.15
CA VAL A 91 11.05 1.95 2.13
C VAL A 91 9.88 1.77 1.16
N ALA A 92 9.03 2.77 0.99
CA ALA A 92 7.83 2.69 0.16
C ALA A 92 7.68 3.96 -0.69
N PRO A 93 8.59 4.20 -1.67
CA PRO A 93 8.48 5.34 -2.55
C PRO A 93 7.16 5.32 -3.33
N ARG A 94 6.64 6.51 -3.66
CA ARG A 94 5.33 6.66 -4.30
C ARG A 94 5.17 5.82 -5.56
N SER A 95 6.17 5.82 -6.46
CA SER A 95 6.14 5.03 -7.69
C SER A 95 5.93 3.55 -7.39
N TYR A 96 6.70 3.00 -6.45
CA TYR A 96 6.57 1.61 -6.01
C TYR A 96 5.18 1.30 -5.44
N LEU A 97 4.58 2.20 -4.67
CA LEU A 97 3.23 2.00 -4.14
C LEU A 97 2.15 1.99 -5.23
N ILE A 98 2.28 2.88 -6.23
CA ILE A 98 1.38 2.90 -7.38
C ILE A 98 1.55 1.63 -8.22
N ASP A 99 2.78 1.17 -8.44
CA ASP A 99 3.04 -0.08 -9.15
C ASP A 99 2.45 -1.29 -8.42
N LEU A 100 2.58 -1.34 -7.09
CA LEU A 100 1.97 -2.38 -6.26
C LEU A 100 0.44 -2.38 -6.34
N LEU A 101 -0.19 -1.20 -6.34
CA LEU A 101 -1.62 -1.06 -6.53
C LEU A 101 -2.04 -1.53 -7.93
N TYR A 102 -1.33 -1.07 -8.96
CA TYR A 102 -1.58 -1.44 -10.36
C TYR A 102 -1.54 -2.95 -10.57
N GLN A 103 -0.48 -3.61 -10.07
CA GLN A 103 -0.35 -5.07 -10.11
C GLN A 103 -1.50 -5.76 -9.38
N ARG A 104 -1.87 -5.27 -8.19
CA ARG A 104 -2.96 -5.84 -7.40
C ARG A 104 -4.32 -5.72 -8.09
N ILE A 105 -4.60 -4.60 -8.77
CA ILE A 105 -5.82 -4.44 -9.58
C ILE A 105 -5.81 -5.45 -10.73
N LYS A 106 -4.70 -5.56 -11.47
CA LYS A 106 -4.59 -6.53 -12.58
C LYS A 106 -4.77 -7.97 -12.13
N GLU A 107 -4.13 -8.36 -11.04
CA GLU A 107 -4.29 -9.69 -10.44
C GLU A 107 -5.75 -9.96 -10.09
N TYR A 108 -6.44 -9.01 -9.45
CA TYR A 108 -7.85 -9.17 -9.11
C TYR A 108 -8.75 -9.28 -10.36
N ASN A 109 -8.53 -8.43 -11.36
CA ASN A 109 -9.33 -8.42 -12.59
C ASN A 109 -9.23 -9.75 -13.35
N LEU A 110 -8.07 -10.43 -13.32
CA LEU A 110 -7.89 -11.75 -13.92
C LEU A 110 -8.76 -12.84 -13.26
N GLU A 111 -9.18 -12.64 -12.01
CA GLU A 111 -10.04 -13.58 -11.28
C GLU A 111 -11.54 -13.31 -11.52
N VAL A 112 -11.89 -12.22 -12.20
CA VAL A 112 -13.29 -11.85 -12.43
C VAL A 112 -13.85 -12.55 -13.67
N THR A 113 -14.98 -13.22 -13.46
CA THR A 113 -15.69 -14.02 -14.47
C THR A 113 -17.16 -13.62 -14.52
N GLU A 114 -17.85 -13.94 -15.62
CA GLU A 114 -19.30 -13.71 -15.77
C GLU A 114 -20.12 -14.27 -14.57
N PRO A 115 -19.89 -15.50 -14.07
CA PRO A 115 -20.57 -15.97 -12.86
C PRO A 115 -20.29 -15.14 -11.62
N LYS A 116 -19.04 -14.66 -11.43
CA LYS A 116 -18.67 -13.78 -10.29
C LYS A 116 -19.42 -12.46 -10.38
N LEU A 117 -19.52 -11.86 -11.56
CA LEU A 117 -20.27 -10.62 -11.80
C LEU A 117 -21.78 -10.80 -11.58
N LYS A 118 -22.36 -11.91 -12.05
CA LYS A 118 -23.78 -12.23 -11.80
C LYS A 118 -24.07 -12.36 -10.31
N ASN A 119 -23.17 -13.01 -9.56
CA ASN A 119 -23.28 -13.13 -8.11
C ASN A 119 -23.12 -11.78 -7.41
N PHE A 120 -22.13 -10.98 -7.82
CA PHE A 120 -21.95 -9.61 -7.31
C PHE A 120 -23.20 -8.76 -7.53
N LYS A 121 -23.80 -8.77 -8.73
CA LYS A 121 -25.06 -8.06 -9.04
C LYS A 121 -26.20 -8.46 -8.10
N LYS A 122 -26.36 -9.76 -7.80
CA LYS A 122 -27.36 -10.26 -6.83
C LYS A 122 -27.08 -9.76 -5.41
N GLN A 123 -25.81 -9.71 -5.01
CA GLN A 123 -25.40 -9.24 -3.68
C GLN A 123 -25.55 -7.73 -3.54
N LEU A 124 -25.26 -6.96 -4.58
CA LEU A 124 -25.37 -5.50 -4.60
C LEU A 124 -26.80 -5.03 -4.27
N MET A 125 -27.81 -5.74 -4.78
CA MET A 125 -29.23 -5.48 -4.49
C MET A 125 -29.61 -5.80 -3.04
N SER A 126 -28.93 -6.73 -2.38
CA SER A 126 -29.26 -7.18 -1.00
C SER A 126 -28.37 -6.58 0.09
N LYS A 127 -27.16 -6.09 -0.25
CA LYS A 127 -26.11 -5.68 0.69
C LYS A 127 -25.59 -4.27 0.43
N ARG A 128 -26.38 -3.41 -0.23
CA ARG A 128 -25.99 -2.01 -0.54
C ARG A 128 -25.39 -1.27 0.66
N SER A 129 -25.94 -1.47 1.86
CA SER A 129 -25.44 -0.86 3.09
C SER A 129 -24.02 -1.30 3.48
N GLN A 130 -23.63 -2.55 3.21
CA GLN A 130 -22.32 -3.09 3.58
C GLN A 130 -21.19 -2.45 2.77
N TYR A 131 -21.40 -2.23 1.47
CA TYR A 131 -20.43 -1.53 0.62
C TYR A 131 -20.30 -0.05 1.02
N THR A 132 -21.36 0.54 1.55
CA THR A 132 -21.32 1.89 2.14
C THR A 132 -20.77 1.96 3.57
N THR A 133 -20.71 0.86 4.33
CA THR A 133 -20.13 0.86 5.68
C THR A 133 -18.65 0.50 5.70
N MET A 134 -18.16 -0.25 4.71
CA MET A 134 -16.72 -0.46 4.50
C MET A 134 -15.95 0.84 4.20
N ARG A 135 -16.68 1.96 4.05
CA ARG A 135 -16.20 3.35 4.02
C ARG A 135 -15.49 3.79 5.30
N ASN A 136 -15.87 3.25 6.47
CA ASN A 136 -15.43 3.74 7.78
C ASN A 136 -14.69 2.70 8.61
N GLU A 137 -14.63 1.45 8.17
CA GLU A 137 -13.93 0.42 8.94
C GLU A 137 -12.42 0.52 8.71
N SER A 138 -11.72 0.97 9.75
CA SER A 138 -10.28 0.79 9.91
C SER A 138 -9.87 -0.66 10.13
N SER A 139 -10.72 -1.64 9.76
CA SER A 139 -10.54 -3.01 10.20
C SER A 139 -9.38 -3.65 9.47
N SER A 140 -8.41 -4.10 10.25
CA SER A 140 -7.33 -5.01 9.89
C SER A 140 -7.83 -6.36 9.31
N HIS A 141 -9.13 -6.49 9.06
CA HIS A 141 -9.84 -7.69 8.58
C HIS A 141 -10.47 -7.53 7.19
N ALA A 142 -10.45 -6.35 6.57
CA ALA A 142 -10.99 -6.17 5.22
C ALA A 142 -10.29 -7.09 4.23
N ARG A 143 -11.05 -7.99 3.59
CA ARG A 143 -10.52 -8.91 2.57
C ARG A 143 -10.41 -8.17 1.24
N TRP A 144 -9.42 -8.55 0.42
CA TRP A 144 -9.19 -7.97 -0.90
C TRP A 144 -10.46 -7.93 -1.76
N ASP A 145 -11.21 -9.04 -1.79
CA ASP A 145 -12.44 -9.14 -2.55
C ASP A 145 -13.45 -8.06 -2.17
N GLN A 146 -13.60 -7.80 -0.88
CA GLN A 146 -14.58 -6.84 -0.38
C GLN A 146 -14.19 -5.40 -0.75
N LEU A 147 -12.90 -5.06 -0.69
CA LEU A 147 -12.42 -3.74 -1.09
C LEU A 147 -12.62 -3.50 -2.59
N PHE A 148 -12.28 -4.48 -3.43
CA PHE A 148 -12.48 -4.37 -4.87
C PHE A 148 -13.95 -4.37 -5.27
N GLU A 149 -14.78 -5.13 -4.59
CA GLU A 149 -16.24 -5.09 -4.75
C GLU A 149 -16.82 -3.72 -4.39
N ALA A 150 -16.33 -3.08 -3.33
CA ALA A 150 -16.71 -1.71 -2.97
C ALA A 150 -16.24 -0.69 -4.02
N ILE A 151 -15.01 -0.83 -4.52
CA ILE A 151 -14.48 0.02 -5.62
C ILE A 151 -15.37 -0.11 -6.87
N LEU A 152 -15.68 -1.35 -7.28
CA LEU A 152 -16.55 -1.64 -8.42
C LEU A 152 -17.94 -1.02 -8.21
N PHE A 153 -18.51 -1.15 -7.01
CA PHE A 153 -19.80 -0.53 -6.67
C PHE A 153 -19.77 0.98 -6.86
N CYS A 154 -18.77 1.67 -6.32
CA CYS A 154 -18.64 3.12 -6.45
C CYS A 154 -18.45 3.56 -7.91
N GLN A 155 -17.63 2.84 -8.68
CA GLN A 155 -17.41 3.12 -10.10
C GLN A 155 -18.69 2.92 -10.93
N LEU A 156 -19.48 1.87 -10.65
CA LEU A 156 -20.77 1.64 -11.32
C LEU A 156 -21.81 2.72 -10.99
N LEU A 157 -21.83 3.22 -9.75
CA LEU A 157 -22.70 4.34 -9.37
C LEU A 157 -22.34 5.60 -10.16
N GLU A 158 -21.05 5.92 -10.26
CA GLU A 158 -20.59 7.10 -11.01
C GLU A 158 -20.89 6.95 -12.50
N TYR A 159 -20.60 5.79 -13.08
CA TYR A 159 -20.92 5.49 -14.47
C TYR A 159 -22.43 5.63 -14.76
N SER A 160 -23.27 5.09 -13.88
CA SER A 160 -24.73 5.20 -13.99
C SER A 160 -25.20 6.66 -13.95
N ARG A 161 -24.60 7.49 -13.09
CA ARG A 161 -24.89 8.92 -12.96
C ARG A 161 -24.48 9.69 -14.22
N GLN A 162 -23.25 9.50 -14.69
CA GLN A 162 -22.72 10.20 -15.86
C GLN A 162 -23.49 9.88 -17.16
N ASN A 163 -24.01 8.66 -17.28
CA ASN A 163 -24.70 8.21 -18.49
C ASN A 163 -26.24 8.22 -18.38
N ASN A 164 -26.80 8.71 -17.27
CA ASN A 164 -28.25 8.66 -16.98
C ASN A 164 -28.86 7.25 -17.13
N LEU A 165 -28.08 6.20 -16.83
CA LEU A 165 -28.50 4.82 -17.03
C LEU A 165 -29.15 4.25 -15.77
N ARG A 166 -30.46 3.96 -15.85
CA ARG A 166 -31.14 3.04 -14.93
C ARG A 166 -32.11 2.15 -15.71
N PRO A 167 -32.03 0.80 -15.63
CA PRO A 167 -31.02 -0.06 -14.98
C PRO A 167 -29.81 -0.38 -15.88
N PHE A 168 -28.62 -0.62 -15.31
CA PHE A 168 -27.47 -1.11 -16.06
C PHE A 168 -27.37 -2.64 -16.05
N ASN A 169 -26.92 -3.22 -17.16
CA ASN A 169 -26.58 -4.63 -17.23
C ASN A 169 -25.08 -4.79 -16.98
N LEU A 170 -24.70 -5.44 -15.87
CA LEU A 170 -23.30 -5.70 -15.54
C LEU A 170 -22.76 -6.84 -16.41
N THR A 171 -22.01 -6.49 -17.45
CA THR A 171 -21.29 -7.39 -18.35
C THR A 171 -19.78 -7.36 -18.04
N LEU A 172 -19.02 -8.35 -18.53
CA LEU A 172 -17.55 -8.28 -18.50
C LEU A 172 -17.00 -7.03 -19.21
N GLU A 173 -17.63 -6.59 -20.30
CA GLU A 173 -17.21 -5.39 -21.02
C GLU A 173 -17.34 -4.15 -20.12
N LEU A 174 -18.52 -3.94 -19.52
CA LEU A 174 -18.73 -2.83 -18.59
C LEU A 174 -17.78 -2.91 -17.40
N TYR A 175 -17.58 -4.10 -16.84
CA TYR A 175 -16.62 -4.32 -15.77
C TYR A 175 -15.20 -3.86 -16.16
N ASN A 176 -14.71 -4.29 -17.34
CA ASN A 176 -13.38 -3.93 -17.80
C ASN A 176 -13.22 -2.42 -18.07
N GLN A 177 -14.30 -1.75 -18.48
CA GLN A 177 -14.32 -0.29 -18.63
C GLN A 177 -14.18 0.42 -17.28
N VAL A 178 -15.02 0.06 -16.30
CA VAL A 178 -15.07 0.77 -15.01
C VAL A 178 -13.99 0.35 -14.02
N MET A 179 -13.39 -0.83 -14.21
CA MET A 179 -12.27 -1.35 -13.41
C MET A 179 -10.94 -1.32 -14.17
N ASN A 180 -10.80 -0.42 -15.15
CA ASN A 180 -9.57 -0.26 -15.89
C ASN A 180 -8.42 0.16 -14.94
N PRO A 181 -7.34 -0.62 -14.80
CA PRO A 181 -6.22 -0.29 -13.92
C PRO A 181 -5.60 1.07 -14.19
N ASP A 182 -5.44 1.46 -15.46
CA ASP A 182 -4.80 2.72 -15.86
C ASP A 182 -5.65 3.92 -15.43
N VAL A 183 -6.98 3.79 -15.42
CA VAL A 183 -7.90 4.83 -14.93
C VAL A 183 -7.94 4.84 -13.41
N LEU A 184 -8.00 3.67 -12.76
CA LEU A 184 -8.12 3.60 -11.31
C LEU A 184 -6.90 4.19 -10.60
N ILE A 185 -5.68 3.99 -11.10
CA ILE A 185 -4.48 4.56 -10.47
C ILE A 185 -4.46 6.09 -10.51
N THR A 186 -5.09 6.73 -11.50
CA THR A 186 -5.14 8.20 -11.58
C THR A 186 -6.12 8.80 -10.57
N LEU A 187 -7.05 8.00 -10.04
CA LEU A 187 -8.01 8.43 -9.02
C LEU A 187 -7.43 8.40 -7.60
N VAL A 188 -6.23 7.86 -7.40
CA VAL A 188 -5.62 7.72 -6.07
C VAL A 188 -5.22 9.09 -5.53
N ASN A 189 -5.78 9.51 -4.40
CA ASN A 189 -5.30 10.66 -3.65
C ASN A 189 -3.93 10.33 -3.05
N THR A 190 -2.88 10.86 -3.67
CA THR A 190 -1.50 10.53 -3.30
C THR A 190 -1.02 11.18 -2.01
N GLU A 191 -1.64 12.28 -1.59
CA GLU A 191 -1.36 12.89 -0.29
C GLU A 191 -1.89 12.01 0.83
N LEU A 192 -3.13 11.54 0.69
CA LEU A 192 -3.74 10.59 1.62
C LEU A 192 -2.96 9.27 1.66
N LEU A 193 -2.50 8.78 0.50
CA LEU A 193 -1.67 7.57 0.42
C LEU A 193 -0.38 7.74 1.22
N SER A 194 0.36 8.82 1.00
CA SER A 194 1.60 9.10 1.73
C SER A 194 1.37 9.19 3.24
N LYS A 195 0.28 9.84 3.66
CA LYS A 195 -0.10 9.96 5.08
C LYS A 195 -0.41 8.59 5.71
N ASP A 196 -1.23 7.77 5.05
CA ASP A 196 -1.62 6.45 5.57
C ASP A 196 -0.41 5.50 5.60
N ILE A 197 0.47 5.55 4.59
CA ILE A 197 1.71 4.75 4.53
C ILE A 197 2.70 5.17 5.62
N LYS A 198 2.91 6.48 5.82
CA LYS A 198 3.75 7.00 6.90
C LYS A 198 3.26 6.48 8.25
N LYS A 199 1.96 6.61 8.54
CA LYS A 199 1.36 6.12 9.78
C LYS A 199 1.60 4.63 10.00
N TYR A 200 1.47 3.82 8.95
CA TYR A 200 1.75 2.39 9.04
C TYR A 200 3.23 2.12 9.32
N ILE A 201 4.13 2.73 8.56
CA ILE A 201 5.57 2.50 8.71
C ILE A 201 6.05 2.92 10.09
N ASP A 202 5.63 4.08 10.60
CA ASP A 202 6.01 4.59 11.92
C ASP A 202 5.58 3.66 13.06
N SER A 203 4.46 2.94 12.90
CA SER A 203 3.91 2.03 13.93
C SER A 203 4.30 0.55 13.74
N ALA A 204 4.77 0.15 12.55
CA ALA A 204 5.03 -1.24 12.24
C ALA A 204 6.46 -1.67 12.65
N PRO A 205 6.63 -2.76 13.41
CA PRO A 205 7.95 -3.33 13.69
C PRO A 205 8.57 -3.96 12.44
N ALA A 206 7.74 -4.52 11.54
CA ALA A 206 8.16 -5.08 10.28
C ALA A 206 7.21 -4.64 9.16
N ILE A 207 7.79 -4.31 7.99
CA ILE A 207 7.06 -3.72 6.88
C ILE A 207 6.91 -4.78 5.78
N TYR A 208 5.67 -5.05 5.39
CA TYR A 208 5.34 -6.10 4.41
C TYR A 208 4.68 -5.51 3.17
N GLU A 209 5.04 -6.04 1.99
CA GLU A 209 4.47 -5.62 0.71
C GLU A 209 2.93 -5.76 0.68
N ARG A 210 2.40 -6.85 1.23
CA ARG A 210 0.96 -7.09 1.34
C ARG A 210 0.24 -5.99 2.13
N SER A 211 0.85 -5.50 3.20
CA SER A 211 0.27 -4.43 4.03
C SER A 211 0.26 -3.10 3.27
N LEU A 212 1.33 -2.81 2.53
CA LEU A 212 1.37 -1.62 1.67
C LEU A 212 0.31 -1.66 0.56
N GLN A 213 0.15 -2.82 -0.10
CA GLN A 213 -0.91 -3.01 -1.09
C GLN A 213 -2.29 -2.78 -0.48
N LEU A 214 -2.52 -3.18 0.78
CA LEU A 214 -3.84 -3.10 1.40
C LEU A 214 -4.19 -1.65 1.67
N ILE A 215 -3.23 -0.90 2.21
CA ILE A 215 -3.33 0.53 2.40
C ILE A 215 -3.58 1.22 1.06
N ALA A 216 -2.82 0.87 0.01
CA ALA A 216 -3.00 1.48 -1.31
C ALA A 216 -4.41 1.25 -1.91
N VAL A 217 -4.94 0.03 -1.79
CA VAL A 217 -6.32 -0.28 -2.23
C VAL A 217 -7.36 0.45 -1.37
N GLN A 218 -7.18 0.52 -0.06
CA GLN A 218 -8.07 1.29 0.82
C GLN A 218 -8.04 2.78 0.49
N THR A 219 -6.87 3.35 0.23
CA THR A 219 -6.75 4.74 -0.19
C THR A 219 -7.44 4.98 -1.53
N LEU A 220 -7.32 4.07 -2.51
CA LEU A 220 -8.06 4.16 -3.77
C LEU A 220 -9.57 4.23 -3.52
N LEU A 221 -10.12 3.32 -2.70
CA LEU A 221 -11.54 3.33 -2.35
C LEU A 221 -11.96 4.66 -1.71
N LYS A 222 -11.21 5.16 -0.72
CA LYS A 222 -11.47 6.47 -0.08
C LYS A 222 -11.41 7.63 -1.08
N SER A 223 -10.53 7.55 -2.07
CA SER A 223 -10.36 8.62 -3.07
C SER A 223 -11.54 8.68 -4.04
N ILE A 224 -12.03 7.52 -4.48
CA ILE A 224 -13.23 7.42 -5.33
C ILE A 224 -14.48 7.88 -4.55
N ASP A 225 -14.62 7.49 -3.29
CA ASP A 225 -15.78 7.86 -2.46
C ASP A 225 -15.78 9.35 -2.09
N GLY A 226 -14.60 9.94 -1.81
CA GLY A 226 -14.49 11.39 -1.57
C GLY A 226 -14.90 12.23 -2.77
N TYR A 227 -14.66 11.74 -4.00
CA TYR A 227 -15.12 12.38 -5.23
C TYR A 227 -16.65 12.32 -5.35
N LEU A 228 -17.26 11.19 -5.00
CA LEU A 228 -18.72 10.99 -5.02
C LEU A 228 -19.49 11.84 -3.99
N LEU A 229 -18.85 12.29 -2.91
CA LEU A 229 -19.48 13.16 -1.89
C LEU A 229 -19.42 14.65 -2.25
N LEU A 230 -18.51 15.04 -3.14
CA LEU A 230 -18.29 16.43 -3.55
C LEU A 230 -18.97 16.78 -4.89
N SER A 231 -19.47 15.78 -5.61
CA SER A 231 -20.10 15.89 -6.93
C SER A 231 -21.58 15.60 -6.91
#